data_AF-A0A939WY04-F1
#
_entry.id   AF-A0A939WY04-F1
#
_cell.length_a   1.000
_cell.length_b   1.000
_cell.length_c   1.000
_cell.angle_alpha   90.00
_cell.angle_beta   90.00
_cell.angle_gamma   90.00
#
_symmetry.space_group_name_H-M   'P 1'
#
loop_
_entity.id
_entity.type
_entity.pdbx_description
1 polymer ?
#
loop_
_entity_poly.entity_id
_entity_poly.type
_entity_poly.pdbx_seq_one_letter_code
_entity_poly.pdbx_strand_id
1 'polypeptide(L)' 'MPGLIGRKIGMTSVFSADGKNVPCTVIEAGPCVVTQVKSVEKDGYKAVQLAFGEKKEKNTTKPMMGIFKK' A
#
# COMPACT_ATOMS: atom_id res chain seq x y z
N MET A 1 -7.60 -12.22 3.93
CA MET A 1 -6.58 -11.80 2.95
C MET A 1 -6.00 -10.47 3.38
N PRO A 2 -4.67 -10.31 3.47
CA PRO A 2 -4.07 -9.00 3.65
C PRO A 2 -4.36 -8.10 2.43
N GLY A 3 -4.72 -6.84 2.66
CA GLY A 3 -4.96 -5.86 1.61
C GLY A 3 -3.66 -5.22 1.09
N LEU A 4 -3.73 -4.57 -0.08
CA LEU A 4 -2.64 -3.78 -0.64
C LEU A 4 -2.96 -2.28 -0.52
N ILE A 5 -1.92 -1.47 -0.37
CA ILE A 5 -2.04 -0.02 -0.47
C ILE A 5 -1.71 0.38 -1.91
N GLY A 6 -2.56 1.19 -2.53
CA GLY A 6 -2.34 1.68 -3.88
C GLY A 6 -2.75 3.14 -4.04
N ARG A 7 -2.19 3.78 -5.07
CA ARG A 7 -2.51 5.15 -5.46
C ARG A 7 -3.41 5.13 -6.69
N LYS A 8 -4.49 5.90 -6.67
CA LYS A 8 -5.31 6.13 -7.87
C LYS A 8 -4.49 6.93 -8.87
N ILE A 9 -4.21 6.34 -10.04
CA ILE A 9 -3.49 7.01 -11.13
C ILE A 9 -4.46 7.73 -12.05
N GLY A 10 -5.63 7.14 -12.30
CA GLY A 10 -6.62 7.72 -13.18
C GLY A 10 -7.73 6.74 -13.53
N MET A 11 -8.48 7.07 -14.56
CA MET A 11 -9.54 6.23 -15.10
C MET A 11 -9.28 6.05 -16.60
N THR A 12 -9.49 4.84 -17.07
CA THR A 12 -9.36 4.47 -18.49
C THR A 12 -10.54 3.57 -18.87
N SER A 13 -10.63 3.23 -20.14
CA SER A 13 -11.66 2.40 -20.72
C SER A 13 -10.98 1.24 -21.43
N VAL A 14 -11.32 0.01 -21.06
CA VAL A 14 -10.78 -1.20 -21.69
C VAL A 14 -11.87 -1.82 -22.53
N PHE A 15 -11.57 -2.11 -23.79
CA PHE A 15 -12.49 -2.86 -24.64
C PHE A 15 -12.32 -4.36 -24.35
N SER A 16 -13.42 -5.01 -23.96
CA SER A 16 -13.48 -6.46 -23.83
C SER A 16 -13.38 -7.14 -25.21
N ALA A 17 -13.03 -8.42 -25.25
CA ALA A 17 -12.99 -9.22 -26.49
C ALA A 17 -14.33 -9.21 -27.25
N ASP A 18 -15.44 -9.00 -26.54
CA ASP A 18 -16.80 -8.90 -27.10
C ASP A 18 -17.14 -7.49 -27.63
N GLY A 19 -16.16 -6.59 -27.75
CA GLY A 19 -16.34 -5.22 -28.24
C GLY A 19 -17.01 -4.24 -27.24
N LYS A 20 -17.30 -4.68 -26.02
CA LYS A 20 -17.88 -3.82 -24.97
C LYS A 20 -16.82 -2.91 -24.36
N ASN A 21 -17.12 -1.62 -24.25
CA ASN A 21 -16.30 -0.66 -23.52
C ASN A 21 -16.57 -0.76 -22.01
N VAL A 22 -15.55 -1.10 -21.21
CA VAL A 22 -15.62 -1.19 -19.76
C VAL A 22 -14.79 -0.08 -19.11
N PRO A 23 -15.42 0.86 -18.37
CA PRO A 23 -14.68 1.89 -17.64
C PRO A 23 -13.99 1.28 -16.41
N CYS A 24 -12.70 1.55 -16.27
CA CYS A 24 -11.83 1.00 -15.22
C CYS A 24 -11.04 2.11 -14.51
N THR A 25 -10.80 1.95 -13.21
CA THR A 25 -9.88 2.82 -12.45
C THR A 25 -8.51 2.17 -12.41
N VAL A 26 -7.48 2.92 -12.79
CA VAL A 26 -6.08 2.48 -12.73
C VAL A 26 -5.55 2.77 -11.33
N ILE A 27 -5.11 1.73 -10.63
CA ILE A 27 -4.49 1.81 -9.31
C ILE A 27 -3.04 1.33 -9.44
N GLU A 28 -2.09 2.20 -9.08
CA GLU A 28 -0.69 1.82 -8.87
C GLU A 28 -0.60 1.16 -7.50
N ALA A 29 -0.45 -0.15 -7.47
CA ALA A 29 -0.22 -0.91 -6.25
C ALA A 29 1.27 -1.25 -6.14
N GLY A 30 1.85 -0.90 -5.00
CA GLY A 30 3.22 -1.30 -4.64
C GLY A 30 4.35 -0.35 -5.07
N PRO A 31 5.56 -0.52 -4.49
CA PRO A 31 5.91 -1.56 -3.51
C PRO A 31 5.25 -1.33 -2.14
N CYS A 32 4.58 -2.38 -1.61
CA CYS A 32 3.96 -2.38 -0.27
C CYS A 32 4.86 -3.17 0.69
N VAL A 33 5.68 -2.47 1.47
CA VAL A 33 6.67 -3.09 2.36
C VAL A 33 6.06 -3.33 3.74
N VAL A 34 6.25 -4.51 4.32
CA VAL A 34 5.80 -4.80 5.68
C VAL A 34 6.74 -4.13 6.68
N THR A 35 6.25 -3.16 7.45
CA THR A 35 7.07 -2.48 8.48
C THR A 35 6.91 -3.08 9.86
N GLN A 36 5.75 -3.66 10.17
CA GLN A 36 5.48 -4.25 11.47
C GLN A 36 4.47 -5.39 11.37
N VAL A 37 4.71 -6.47 12.10
CA VAL A 37 3.75 -7.55 12.30
C VAL A 37 3.28 -7.48 13.75
N LYS A 38 1.97 -7.28 13.95
CA LYS A 38 1.34 -7.23 15.27
C LYS A 38 0.80 -8.61 15.64
N SER A 39 1.10 -9.04 16.86
CA SER A 39 0.65 -10.32 17.42
C SER A 39 -0.29 -10.10 18.60
N VAL A 40 -1.13 -11.10 18.89
CA VAL A 40 -2.10 -11.02 20.00
C VAL A 40 -1.40 -10.85 21.34
N GLU A 41 -0.25 -11.48 21.54
CA GLU A 41 0.53 -11.44 22.78
C GLU A 41 1.12 -10.07 23.10
N LYS A 42 1.55 -9.32 22.07
CA LYS A 42 2.22 -8.02 22.24
C LYS A 42 1.29 -6.84 22.06
N ASP A 43 0.36 -6.94 21.12
CA ASP A 43 -0.46 -5.82 20.66
C ASP A 43 -1.97 -6.02 20.92
N GLY A 44 -2.38 -7.20 21.41
CA GLY A 44 -3.80 -7.52 21.68
C GLY A 44 -4.61 -7.93 20.45
N TYR A 45 -4.02 -7.92 19.25
CA TYR A 45 -4.68 -8.34 18.00
C TYR A 45 -3.67 -8.75 16.92
N LYS A 46 -4.15 -9.48 15.91
CA LYS A 46 -3.34 -9.91 14.76
C LYS A 46 -3.51 -8.93 13.60
N ALA A 47 -2.44 -8.24 13.21
CA ALA A 47 -2.45 -7.35 12.04
C ALA A 47 -1.07 -7.20 11.40
N VAL A 48 -1.03 -6.71 10.18
CA VAL A 48 0.21 -6.39 9.44
C VAL A 48 0.15 -4.92 9.06
N GLN A 49 1.24 -4.19 9.32
CA GLN A 49 1.42 -2.81 8.90
C GLN A 49 2.22 -2.78 7.60
N LEU A 50 1.68 -2.06 6.62
CA LEU A 50 2.29 -1.87 5.31
C LEU A 50 2.67 -0.40 5.11
N ALA A 51 3.86 -0.16 4.57
CA ALA A 51 4.30 1.12 4.05
C ALA A 51 4.17 1.13 2.52
N PHE A 52 3.87 2.31 1.96
CA PHE A 52 3.69 2.51 0.53
C PHE A 52 4.25 3.86 0.11
N GLY A 53 4.95 3.87 -1.02
CA GLY A 53 5.61 5.05 -1.58
C GLY A 53 6.88 5.45 -0.83
N GLU A 54 7.47 6.56 -1.28
CA GLU A 54 8.73 7.07 -0.75
C GLU A 54 8.54 8.41 -0.04
N LYS A 55 9.34 8.62 1.01
CA LYS A 55 9.41 9.90 1.73
C LYS A 55 10.87 10.25 1.97
N LYS A 56 11.26 11.49 1.63
CA LYS A 56 12.63 11.98 1.87
C LYS A 56 12.96 11.94 3.36
N GLU A 57 14.20 11.59 3.71
CA GLU A 57 14.66 11.51 5.10
C GLU A 57 14.45 12.82 5.85
N LYS A 58 14.73 13.97 5.22
CA LYS A 58 14.52 15.31 5.80
C LYS A 58 13.07 15.60 6.21
N ASN A 59 12.10 14.90 5.62
CA ASN A 59 10.68 15.06 5.93
C ASN A 59 10.18 13.98 6.89
N THR A 60 11.06 13.09 7.36
CA THR A 60 10.72 11.96 8.23
C THR A 60 11.17 12.24 9.66
N THR A 61 10.27 12.06 10.63
CA THR A 61 10.57 12.30 12.04
C THR A 61 11.50 11.21 12.59
N LYS A 62 12.30 11.54 13.61
CA LYS A 62 13.25 10.60 14.24
C LYS A 62 12.61 9.26 14.66
N PRO A 63 11.40 9.23 15.27
CA PRO A 63 10.74 7.97 15.61
C PRO A 63 10.39 7.12 14.38
N MET A 64 9.89 7.74 13.31
CA MET A 64 9.53 7.04 12.07
C MET A 64 10.74 6.49 11.34
N MET A 65 11.88 7.19 11.37
CA MET A 65 13.14 6.66 10.84
C MET A 65 13.58 5.38 11.56
N GLY A 66 13.35 5.29 12.88
CA GLY A 66 13.63 4.08 13.64
C GLY A 66 12.76 2.89 13.23
N ILE A 67 11.54 3.13 12.75
CA ILE A 67 10.64 2.09 12.23
C ILE A 67 11.07 1.65 10.82
N PHE A 68 11.47 2.58 9.96
CA PHE A 68 11.88 2.25 8.58
C PHE A 68 13.27 1.61 8.47
N LYS A 69 14.15 1.82 9.46
CA LYS A 69 15.47 1.21 9.51
C LYS A 69 15.47 -0.19 10.16
N LYS A 70 14.33 -0.63 10.68
CA LYS A 70 14.18 -1.89 11.40
C LYS A 70 13.71 -2.99 10.47
#